data_AF-A0A9Q2ZW64-F1
#
_entry.id   AF-A0A9Q2ZW64-F1
#
_cell.length_a   1.000
_cell.length_b   1.000
_cell.length_c   1.000
_cell.angle_alpha   90.00
_cell.angle_beta   90.00
_cell.angle_gamma   90.00
#
_symmetry.space_group_name_H-M   'P 1'
#
loop_
_entity.id
_entity.type
_entity.pdbx_description
1 polymer ?
#
loop_
_entity_poly.entity_id
_entity_poly.type
_entity_poly.pdbx_seq_one_letter_code
_entity_poly.pdbx_strand_id
1 'polypeptide(L)' 'MDAIIDQQTGLLAKKNDVQDLAGLMKLLSLDSELRQTLGFNAYERTQEYFSSEIITAAWLQFYKKALVQ' A
#
# COMPACT_ATOMS: atom_id res chain seq x y z
N MET A 1 -2.70 8.21 -5.82
CA MET A 1 -1.69 7.18 -5.48
C MET A 1 -2.42 6.18 -4.61
N ASP A 2 -2.83 5.03 -5.15
CA ASP A 2 -3.77 4.08 -4.49
C ASP A 2 -3.05 2.93 -3.76
N ALA A 3 -1.72 2.92 -3.80
CA ALA A 3 -0.91 1.90 -3.15
C ALA A 3 -0.99 1.99 -1.61
N ILE A 4 -1.17 3.20 -1.07
CA ILE A 4 -1.22 3.47 0.37
C ILE A 4 -2.61 3.99 0.73
N ILE A 5 -3.26 3.30 1.67
CA ILE A 5 -4.42 3.81 2.41
C ILE A 5 -3.90 4.49 3.67
N ASP A 6 -4.09 5.81 3.74
CA ASP A 6 -3.64 6.64 4.86
C ASP A 6 -4.19 6.11 6.20
N GLN A 7 -3.32 6.11 7.22
CA GLN A 7 -3.56 5.63 8.58
C GLN A 7 -3.95 4.15 8.72
N GLN A 8 -4.01 3.39 7.61
CA GLN A 8 -4.32 1.95 7.65
C GLN A 8 -3.11 1.11 7.23
N THR A 9 -2.47 1.49 6.14
CA THR A 9 -1.35 0.74 5.52
C THR A 9 -0.08 1.59 5.42
N GLY A 10 -0.13 2.82 5.90
CA GLY A 10 0.95 3.78 5.86
C GLY A 10 0.46 5.16 6.25
N LEU A 11 1.32 6.17 6.09
CA LEU A 11 1.00 7.56 6.36
C LEU A 11 1.31 8.39 5.11
N LEU A 12 0.40 9.27 4.73
CA LEU A 12 0.57 10.17 3.60
C LEU A 12 0.97 11.57 4.08
N ALA A 13 2.18 11.99 3.71
CA ALA A 13 2.62 13.36 3.91
C ALA A 13 1.98 14.31 2.91
N LYS A 14 1.77 15.56 3.32
CA LYS A 14 1.36 16.64 2.43
C LYS A 14 2.44 16.91 1.39
N LYS A 15 2.01 17.09 0.15
CA LYS A 15 2.91 17.40 -0.96
C LYS A 15 3.69 18.68 -0.67
N ASN A 16 5.00 18.63 -0.86
CA ASN A 16 5.93 19.75 -0.65
C ASN A 16 5.99 20.27 0.79
N ASP A 17 5.56 19.47 1.78
CA ASP A 17 5.67 19.83 3.19
C ASP A 17 6.71 18.95 3.90
N VAL A 18 7.91 19.49 4.06
CA VAL A 18 9.03 18.78 4.70
C VAL A 18 8.81 18.61 6.20
N GLN A 19 8.09 19.55 6.83
CA GLN A 19 7.84 19.47 8.28
C GLN A 19 6.82 18.39 8.59
N ASP A 20 5.79 18.27 7.76
CA ASP A 20 4.79 17.19 7.85
C ASP A 20 5.46 15.81 7.65
N LEU A 21 6.29 15.66 6.61
CA LEU A 21 7.05 14.43 6.40
C LEU A 21 7.94 14.08 7.60
N ALA A 22 8.71 15.05 8.11
CA ALA A 22 9.58 14.83 9.27
C ALA A 22 8.76 14.45 10.53
N GLY A 23 7.58 15.05 10.71
CA GLY A 23 6.64 14.72 11.78
C GLY A 23 6.17 13.28 11.71
N LEU A 24 5.77 12.81 10.53
CA LEU A 24 5.33 11.43 10.31
C LEU A 24 6.48 10.42 10.50
N MET A 25 7.69 10.75 10.02
CA MET A 25 8.88 9.94 10.26
C MET A 25 9.19 9.83 11.75
N LYS A 26 9.07 10.94 12.50
CA LYS A 26 9.28 10.95 13.95
C LYS A 26 8.21 10.12 14.67
N LEU A 27 6.93 10.30 14.32
CA LEU A 27 5.82 9.50 14.86
C LEU A 27 6.11 8.01 14.66
N LEU A 28 6.41 7.61 13.41
CA LEU A 28 6.78 6.24 13.12
C LEU A 28 7.98 5.84 13.96
N SER A 29 9.07 6.60 14.08
CA SER A 29 10.24 6.18 14.88
C SER A 29 9.97 5.97 16.37
N LEU A 30 9.01 6.69 16.95
CA LEU A 30 8.73 6.69 18.39
C LEU A 30 7.64 5.69 18.78
N ASP A 31 6.70 5.40 17.88
CA ASP A 31 5.58 4.49 18.17
C ASP A 31 5.77 3.14 17.46
N SER A 32 6.29 2.15 18.20
CA SER A 32 6.56 0.83 17.64
C SER A 32 5.31 0.01 17.36
N GLU A 33 4.24 0.23 18.11
CA GLU A 33 2.97 -0.47 17.92
C GLU A 33 2.33 -0.01 16.62
N LEU A 34 2.22 1.31 16.43
CA LEU A 34 1.72 1.91 15.18
C LEU A 34 2.54 1.44 13.98
N ARG A 35 3.88 1.43 14.07
CA ARG A 35 4.74 0.91 12.99
C ARG A 35 4.41 -0.53 12.61
N GLN A 36 4.23 -1.40 13.61
CA GLN A 36 3.93 -2.81 13.36
C GLN A 36 2.54 -3.00 12.77
N THR A 37 1.53 -2.29 13.29
CA THR A 37 0.16 -2.35 12.78
C THR A 37 0.09 -1.90 11.32
N LEU A 38 0.68 -0.73 11.00
CA LEU A 38 0.69 -0.23 9.63
C LEU A 38 1.46 -1.17 8.69
N GLY A 39 2.61 -1.68 9.14
CA GLY A 39 3.43 -2.62 8.36
C GLY A 39 2.72 -3.93 8.08
N PHE A 40 2.05 -4.51 9.07
CA PHE A 40 1.24 -5.73 8.91
C PHE A 40 0.10 -5.50 7.91
N ASN A 41 -0.67 -4.44 8.07
CA ASN A 41 -1.77 -4.12 7.16
C ASN A 41 -1.28 -3.85 5.72
N ALA A 42 -0.13 -3.18 5.57
CA ALA A 42 0.49 -2.95 4.26
C ALA A 42 0.90 -4.27 3.58
N TYR A 43 1.42 -5.21 4.35
CA TYR A 43 1.77 -6.55 3.87
C TYR A 43 0.52 -7.31 3.41
N GLU A 44 -0.52 -7.39 4.25
CA GLU A 44 -1.78 -8.06 3.91
C GLU A 44 -2.39 -7.49 2.62
N ARG A 45 -2.45 -6.15 2.50
CA ARG A 45 -2.93 -5.48 1.28
C ARG A 45 -2.07 -5.82 0.06
N THR A 46 -0.76 -5.90 0.23
CA THR A 46 0.15 -6.27 -0.87
C THR A 46 -0.16 -7.68 -1.36
N GLN A 47 -0.36 -8.62 -0.45
CA GLN A 47 -0.70 -9.99 -0.80
C GLN A 47 -2.05 -10.08 -1.52
N GLU A 48 -3.05 -9.32 -1.07
CA GLU A 48 -4.42 -9.35 -1.59
C GLU A 48 -4.57 -8.69 -2.97
N TYR A 49 -3.88 -7.57 -3.23
CA TYR A 49 -4.12 -6.74 -4.41
C TYR A 49 -2.94 -6.65 -5.37
N PHE A 50 -1.70 -6.80 -4.88
CA PHE A 50 -0.49 -6.43 -5.61
C PHE A 50 0.52 -7.57 -5.75
N SER A 51 0.21 -8.77 -5.26
CA SER A 51 1.06 -9.95 -5.43
C SER A 51 1.17 -10.35 -6.90
N SER A 52 2.31 -10.94 -7.28
CA SER A 52 2.56 -11.35 -8.65
C SER A 52 1.50 -12.35 -9.13
N GLU A 53 1.04 -13.20 -8.22
CA GLU A 53 -0.04 -14.17 -8.42
C GLU A 53 -1.36 -13.48 -8.78
N ILE A 54 -1.78 -12.48 -7.99
CA ILE A 54 -3.03 -11.74 -8.22
C ILE A 54 -2.97 -10.96 -9.53
N ILE A 55 -1.88 -10.25 -9.78
CA ILE A 55 -1.70 -9.47 -11.02
C ILE A 55 -1.67 -10.40 -12.24
N THR A 56 -0.96 -11.53 -12.17
CA THR A 56 -0.93 -12.52 -13.25
C THR A 56 -2.30 -13.10 -13.52
N ALA A 57 -3.06 -13.46 -12.48
CA ALA A 57 -4.42 -13.97 -12.61
C ALA A 57 -5.35 -12.94 -13.28
N ALA A 58 -5.27 -11.67 -12.89
CA ALA A 58 -6.04 -10.58 -13.50
C ALA A 58 -5.70 -10.41 -14.99
N TRP A 59 -4.42 -10.45 -15.35
CA TRP A 59 -3.99 -10.40 -16.75
C TRP A 59 -4.48 -11.60 -17.55
N LEU A 60 -4.36 -12.81 -17.03
CA LEU A 60 -4.88 -14.02 -17.69
C LEU A 60 -6.40 -13.93 -17.90
N GLN A 61 -7.13 -13.44 -16.91
CA GLN A 61 -8.57 -13.23 -17.04
C GLN A 61 -8.90 -12.21 -18.12
N PHE A 62 -8.16 -11.11 -18.18
CA PHE A 62 -8.30 -10.09 -19.21
C PHE A 62 -8.03 -10.67 -20.61
N TYR A 63 -6.92 -11.37 -20.81
CA TYR A 63 -6.60 -11.97 -22.10
C TYR A 63 -7.60 -13.05 -22.53
N LYS A 64 -8.09 -13.87 -21.60
CA LYS A 64 -9.17 -14.84 -21.90
C LYS A 64 -10.44 -14.15 -22.40
N LYS A 65 -10.82 -13.02 -21.80
CA LYS A 65 -11.99 -12.23 -22.24
C LYS A 65 -11.77 -11.59 -23.61
N ALA A 66 -10.54 -11.17 -23.91
CA ALA A 66 -10.21 -10.51 -25.18
C ALA A 66 -10.11 -11.49 -26.37
N LEU A 67 -9.71 -12.74 -26.12
CA LEU A 67 -9.52 -13.77 -27.16
C LEU A 67 -10.76 -14.62 -27.46
N VAL A 68 -11.84 -14.49 -26.66
CA VAL A 68 -13.12 -15.17 -26.87
C VAL A 68 -14.16 -14.20 -27.49
N GLN A 69 -13.70 -13.12 -28.11
CA GLN A 69 -14.51 -12.23 -28.96
C GLN A 69 -14.42 -12.63 -30.43
#